data_AF-A0A2Z5KAB0-F1
#
_entry.id   AF-A0A2Z5KAB0-F1
#
_cell.length_a   1.000
_cell.length_b   1.000
_cell.length_c   1.000
_cell.angle_alpha   90.00
_cell.angle_beta   90.00
_cell.angle_gamma   90.00
#
_symmetry.space_group_name_H-M   'P 1'
#
loop_
_entity.id
_entity.type
_entity.pdbx_description
1 polymer ?
#
loop_
_entity_poly.entity_id
_entity_poly.type
_entity_poly.pdbx_seq_one_letter_code
_entity_poly.pdbx_strand_id
1 'polypeptide(L)'
;MSRTSPHTHHEGGQVSRRGLLKTAGGLTAALALGATATATTADAAPATFTHPGMLHNAGDINRAKVRVAAGDDPWASGWRRLTANSHSASTWTPRPTATIIRGGTGENYPQLYNDIHAAYQNALRWHVGGTAANADCAVRILNAWSSTLTTITGNADRFLAAGLYGWQFANVAELMRGYAGFDLGRFKTMMLNVFYPLNNQFLTGHNDACVTNYWANWDLCNMASIMAIGILCDDGAKYDQAVDYFVNGGGNGQIRRAVPFLYPGVEGYDLGQWQESGRDQGHTIMGMGQMGALCEMAWNQGDDLYSYDGRRFMKAAQYVAKYNLNMNVPFTTYTWGSGQNCSQQSHTAISSISRGQVRPVWAMLHYHYGRRLLLDDKYIAQMCFSVAPEGGGGDYGTTSGGFDQLGFGTLMYAK
;
A
#
# COMPACT_ATOMS: atom_id res chain seq x y z
N MET A 1 -19.89 24.77 -18.87
CA MET A 1 -18.99 25.87 -18.43
C MET A 1 -17.59 25.30 -18.35
N SER A 2 -16.72 25.77 -19.24
CA SER A 2 -15.36 25.27 -19.45
C SER A 2 -14.49 25.55 -18.22
N ARG A 3 -13.83 24.51 -17.68
CA ARG A 3 -12.73 24.68 -16.73
C ARG A 3 -11.59 23.77 -17.18
N THR A 4 -10.59 24.42 -17.74
CA THR A 4 -9.31 23.88 -18.17
C THR A 4 -8.55 23.29 -16.99
N SER A 5 -8.18 22.02 -17.10
CA SER A 5 -7.29 21.33 -16.16
C SER A 5 -5.83 21.70 -16.47
N PRO A 6 -5.00 22.14 -15.51
CA PRO A 6 -3.63 22.55 -15.78
C PRO A 6 -2.68 21.35 -15.62
N HIS A 7 -2.74 20.39 -16.54
CA HIS A 7 -1.72 19.34 -16.65
C HIS A 7 -1.34 19.15 -18.11
N THR A 8 -0.22 19.76 -18.50
CA THR A 8 0.40 19.58 -19.82
C THR A 8 1.14 18.24 -19.86
N HIS A 9 0.86 17.46 -20.90
CA HIS A 9 1.55 16.22 -21.23
C HIS A 9 3.00 16.49 -21.65
N HIS A 10 3.95 15.69 -21.17
CA HIS A 10 5.28 15.57 -21.77
C HIS A 10 5.40 14.23 -22.50
N GLU A 11 5.62 14.29 -23.81
CA GLU A 11 6.17 13.18 -24.59
C GLU A 11 7.66 12.99 -24.24
N GLY A 12 8.15 11.76 -24.43
CA GLY A 12 9.33 11.23 -23.74
C GLY A 12 10.69 11.89 -24.03
N GLY A 13 11.63 11.66 -23.11
CA GLY A 13 13.05 11.99 -23.28
C GLY A 13 13.72 12.36 -21.95
N GLN A 14 14.79 11.66 -21.56
CA GLN A 14 15.50 11.77 -20.29
C GLN A 14 16.31 13.08 -20.08
N VAL A 15 16.63 13.30 -18.79
CA VAL A 15 17.88 13.84 -18.17
C VAL A 15 17.83 15.23 -17.48
N SER A 16 18.07 15.13 -16.17
CA SER A 16 18.55 16.08 -15.14
C SER A 16 19.38 17.29 -15.59
N ARG A 17 19.17 18.45 -14.92
CA ARG A 17 20.25 19.40 -14.59
C ARG A 17 20.06 20.09 -13.23
N ARG A 18 21.10 19.95 -12.39
CA ARG A 18 21.51 20.90 -11.34
C ARG A 18 21.66 22.32 -11.92
N GLY A 19 21.24 23.32 -11.15
CA GLY A 19 21.52 24.73 -11.41
C GLY A 19 21.10 25.65 -10.25
N LEU A 20 22.07 25.90 -9.36
CA LEU A 20 22.18 26.95 -8.34
C LEU A 20 21.36 28.24 -8.54
N LEU A 21 20.80 28.78 -7.44
CA LEU A 21 21.06 30.16 -6.99
C LEU A 21 20.64 30.41 -5.52
N LYS A 22 21.62 30.81 -4.71
CA LYS A 22 21.43 31.54 -3.44
C LYS A 22 21.24 33.03 -3.80
N THR A 23 20.30 33.74 -3.13
CA THR A 23 20.56 34.90 -2.25
C THR A 23 19.27 35.63 -1.83
N ALA A 24 19.11 35.75 -0.50
CA ALA A 24 18.69 36.90 0.32
C ALA A 24 17.40 37.72 0.03
N GLY A 25 16.54 37.77 1.05
CA GLY A 25 16.01 39.03 1.58
C GLY A 25 14.49 39.27 1.47
N GLY A 26 13.83 39.44 2.63
CA GLY A 26 12.57 40.21 2.73
C GLY A 26 11.38 39.48 3.35
N LEU A 27 10.99 39.90 4.56
CA LEU A 27 9.73 39.55 5.22
C LEU A 27 8.51 40.00 4.39
N THR A 28 7.53 39.12 4.17
CA THR A 28 6.09 39.47 4.14
C THR A 28 5.20 38.22 4.20
N ALA A 29 4.24 38.25 5.13
CA ALA A 29 2.96 37.52 5.23
C ALA A 29 2.72 36.28 4.34
N ALA A 30 2.67 35.10 4.96
CA ALA A 30 2.27 33.85 4.31
C ALA A 30 0.74 33.75 4.17
N LEU A 31 0.22 34.18 3.02
CA LEU A 31 -0.99 33.63 2.43
C LEU A 31 -0.61 32.27 1.82
N ALA A 32 -1.11 31.18 2.40
CA ALA A 32 -0.97 29.84 1.84
C ALA A 32 -1.84 29.71 0.57
N LEU A 33 -1.31 30.20 -0.55
CA LEU A 33 -1.82 29.89 -1.88
C LEU A 33 -1.23 28.56 -2.31
N GLY A 34 -2.11 27.64 -2.68
CA GLY A 34 -1.81 26.25 -3.00
C GLY A 34 -0.64 26.11 -3.96
N ALA A 35 0.41 25.46 -3.48
CA ALA A 35 1.42 24.87 -4.34
C ALA A 35 0.73 23.77 -5.15
N THR A 36 0.53 24.01 -6.44
CA THR A 36 0.27 22.95 -7.40
C THR A 36 1.54 22.12 -7.48
N ALA A 37 1.62 21.06 -6.69
CA ALA A 37 2.65 20.04 -6.84
C ALA A 37 2.43 19.38 -8.20
N THR A 38 3.25 19.74 -9.18
CA THR A 38 3.41 18.94 -10.39
C THR A 38 4.13 17.68 -9.96
N ALA A 39 3.39 16.60 -9.76
CA ALA A 39 4.01 15.32 -9.42
C ALA A 39 4.88 14.89 -10.61
N THR A 40 6.17 14.76 -10.35
CA THR A 40 7.19 14.32 -11.29
C THR A 40 7.33 12.80 -11.20
N THR A 41 7.84 12.18 -12.26
CA THR A 41 8.14 10.73 -12.24
C THR A 41 9.20 10.45 -11.18
N ALA A 42 9.06 9.33 -10.44
CA ALA A 42 10.03 8.78 -9.48
C ALA A 42 11.30 9.63 -9.25
N ASP A 43 11.23 10.56 -8.28
CA ASP A 43 12.33 11.45 -7.91
C ASP A 43 13.00 10.98 -6.60
N ALA A 44 14.04 11.70 -6.19
CA ALA A 44 14.66 11.51 -4.88
C ALA A 44 13.70 11.93 -3.76
N ALA A 45 13.92 11.38 -2.56
CA ALA A 45 13.11 11.63 -1.37
C ALA A 45 12.87 13.12 -1.14
N PRO A 46 11.68 13.51 -0.68
CA PRO A 46 11.38 14.90 -0.40
C PRO A 46 12.32 15.44 0.68
N ALA A 47 12.66 16.73 0.59
CA ALA A 47 13.50 17.39 1.60
C ALA A 47 12.87 17.39 3.00
N THR A 48 11.53 17.31 3.06
CA THR A 48 10.75 17.20 4.29
C THR A 48 9.60 16.23 4.06
N PHE A 49 9.43 15.24 4.94
CA PHE A 49 8.30 14.30 4.88
C PHE A 49 7.00 14.95 5.35
N THR A 50 5.90 14.59 4.68
CA THR A 50 4.54 15.03 5.05
C THR A 50 3.93 14.08 6.07
N HIS A 51 3.31 14.63 7.12
CA HIS A 51 2.64 13.89 8.18
C HIS A 51 1.25 14.47 8.54
N PRO A 52 0.15 13.68 8.54
CA PRO A 52 0.09 12.32 8.01
C PRO A 52 0.27 12.30 6.50
N GLY A 53 1.11 11.40 5.99
CA GLY A 53 1.42 11.32 4.55
C GLY A 53 1.76 9.93 4.03
N MET A 54 1.33 8.87 4.71
CA MET A 54 1.41 7.50 4.17
C MET A 54 0.16 7.17 3.35
N LEU A 55 -0.68 6.22 3.75
CA LEU A 55 -1.92 5.93 3.00
C LEU A 55 -2.96 7.05 3.09
N HIS A 56 -3.01 7.76 4.21
CA HIS A 56 -4.00 8.80 4.47
C HIS A 56 -3.32 10.14 4.68
N ASN A 57 -3.84 11.16 4.02
CA ASN A 57 -3.45 12.56 4.24
C ASN A 57 -4.54 13.30 5.04
N ALA A 58 -4.20 14.48 5.55
CA ALA A 58 -5.12 15.29 6.35
C ALA A 58 -6.42 15.68 5.61
N GLY A 59 -6.35 15.90 4.29
CA GLY A 59 -7.51 16.25 3.48
C GLY A 59 -8.50 15.09 3.33
N ASP A 60 -8.01 13.88 3.13
CA ASP A 60 -8.80 12.66 3.03
C ASP A 60 -9.47 12.31 4.38
N ILE A 61 -8.72 12.43 5.49
CA ILE A 61 -9.26 12.28 6.84
C ILE A 61 -10.38 13.29 7.12
N ASN A 62 -10.14 14.57 6.84
CA ASN A 62 -11.13 15.63 7.07
C ASN A 62 -12.39 15.41 6.22
N ARG A 63 -12.23 14.98 4.97
CA ARG A 63 -13.38 14.66 4.11
C ARG A 63 -14.20 13.51 4.66
N ALA A 64 -13.57 12.42 5.08
CA ALA A 64 -14.26 11.30 5.70
C ALA A 64 -15.04 11.76 6.95
N LYS A 65 -14.40 12.54 7.84
CA LYS A 65 -15.04 13.12 9.02
C LYS A 65 -16.30 13.93 8.69
N VAL A 66 -16.19 14.91 7.78
CA VAL A 66 -17.31 15.77 7.40
C VAL A 66 -18.44 14.99 6.75
N ARG A 67 -18.11 14.07 5.83
CA ARG A 67 -19.10 13.28 5.09
C ARG A 67 -19.82 12.26 5.97
N VAL A 68 -19.10 11.62 6.90
CA VAL A 68 -19.71 10.74 7.91
C VAL A 68 -20.65 11.52 8.82
N ALA A 69 -20.24 12.69 9.30
CA ALA A 69 -21.09 13.54 10.14
C ALA A 69 -22.35 14.02 9.42
N ALA A 70 -22.28 14.22 8.09
CA ALA A 70 -23.43 14.57 7.25
C ALA A 70 -24.34 13.37 6.90
N GLY A 71 -23.88 12.12 7.11
CA GLY A 71 -24.61 10.93 6.68
C GLY A 71 -24.51 10.65 5.18
N ASP A 72 -23.51 11.23 4.50
CA ASP A 72 -23.35 11.13 3.05
C ASP A 72 -22.78 9.76 2.64
N ASP A 73 -23.44 9.08 1.70
CA ASP A 73 -22.86 7.92 1.03
C ASP A 73 -21.81 8.34 -0.03
N PRO A 74 -20.73 7.55 -0.20
CA PRO A 74 -20.53 6.22 0.37
C PRO A 74 -19.81 6.21 1.74
N TRP A 75 -19.44 7.36 2.29
CA TRP A 75 -18.70 7.45 3.57
C TRP A 75 -19.52 6.91 4.74
N ALA A 76 -20.81 7.20 4.82
CA ALA A 76 -21.70 6.68 5.86
C ALA A 76 -21.79 5.14 5.84
N SER A 77 -21.85 4.54 4.65
CA SER A 77 -21.77 3.08 4.48
C SER A 77 -20.42 2.50 4.90
N GLY A 78 -19.31 3.13 4.51
CA GLY A 78 -17.97 2.73 4.96
C GLY A 78 -17.79 2.84 6.48
N TRP A 79 -18.35 3.89 7.10
CA TRP A 79 -18.33 4.09 8.54
C TRP A 79 -19.12 3.01 9.29
N ARG A 80 -20.32 2.65 8.82
CA ARG A 80 -21.09 1.53 9.40
C ARG A 80 -20.34 0.22 9.30
N ARG A 81 -19.62 -0.02 8.19
CA ARG A 81 -18.79 -1.22 8.05
C ARG A 81 -17.65 -1.25 9.07
N LEU A 82 -17.00 -0.11 9.30
CA LEU A 82 -15.95 0.04 10.32
C LEU A 82 -16.50 -0.20 11.73
N THR A 83 -17.60 0.45 12.12
CA THR A 83 -18.12 0.36 13.49
C THR A 83 -18.75 -0.99 13.82
N ALA A 84 -19.17 -1.77 12.81
CA ALA A 84 -19.67 -3.13 12.98
C ALA A 84 -18.55 -4.17 13.17
N ASN A 85 -17.30 -3.86 12.80
CA ASN A 85 -16.19 -4.79 12.95
C ASN A 85 -15.67 -4.82 14.39
N SER A 86 -15.47 -6.01 14.95
CA SER A 86 -15.05 -6.22 16.34
C SER A 86 -13.65 -5.68 16.66
N HIS A 87 -12.77 -5.57 15.67
CA HIS A 87 -11.46 -4.93 15.80
C HIS A 87 -11.58 -3.43 16.08
N SER A 88 -12.71 -2.78 15.74
CA SER A 88 -12.96 -1.36 16.02
C SER A 88 -13.40 -1.06 17.45
N ALA A 89 -13.53 -2.08 18.31
CA ALA A 89 -13.90 -1.91 19.71
C ALA A 89 -12.76 -1.25 20.52
N SER A 90 -13.07 -0.20 21.27
CA SER A 90 -12.12 0.47 22.17
C SER A 90 -11.67 -0.41 23.34
N THR A 91 -12.40 -1.50 23.61
CA THR A 91 -12.10 -2.49 24.64
C THR A 91 -11.14 -3.60 24.17
N TRP A 92 -10.65 -3.55 22.93
CA TRP A 92 -9.69 -4.53 22.42
C TRP A 92 -8.46 -4.63 23.32
N THR A 93 -8.01 -5.85 23.63
CA THR A 93 -6.82 -6.07 24.46
C THR A 93 -5.71 -6.69 23.61
N PRO A 94 -4.58 -5.99 23.39
CA PRO A 94 -3.49 -6.51 22.59
C PRO A 94 -2.84 -7.71 23.29
N ARG A 95 -2.23 -8.57 22.48
CA ARG A 95 -1.51 -9.77 22.91
C ARG A 95 -0.08 -9.73 22.36
N PRO A 96 0.75 -8.75 22.79
CA PRO A 96 2.10 -8.63 22.29
C PRO A 96 2.94 -9.84 22.73
N THR A 97 3.85 -10.26 21.87
CA THR A 97 4.83 -11.31 22.17
C THR A 97 6.23 -10.87 21.78
N ALA A 98 7.23 -11.41 22.46
CA ALA A 98 8.63 -11.07 22.19
C ALA A 98 9.09 -11.57 20.81
N THR A 99 8.50 -12.67 20.34
CA THR A 99 8.86 -13.32 19.08
C THR A 99 7.62 -13.61 18.26
N ILE A 100 7.62 -13.12 17.02
CA ILE A 100 6.65 -13.50 15.99
C ILE A 100 7.27 -14.54 15.06
N ILE A 101 6.56 -15.66 14.88
CA ILE A 101 6.95 -16.76 14.02
C ILE A 101 5.95 -16.84 12.88
N ARG A 102 6.43 -16.77 11.63
CA ARG A 102 5.67 -17.08 10.42
C ARG A 102 6.48 -18.05 9.56
N GLY A 103 5.89 -19.18 9.23
CA GLY A 103 6.56 -20.31 8.60
C GLY A 103 7.10 -21.31 9.62
N GLY A 104 6.63 -22.55 9.56
CA GLY A 104 7.19 -23.70 10.31
C GLY A 104 6.44 -24.04 11.60
N THR A 105 7.14 -24.62 12.58
CA THR A 105 6.53 -25.03 13.86
C THR A 105 6.34 -23.81 14.78
N GLY A 106 5.16 -23.71 15.40
CA GLY A 106 4.89 -22.69 16.43
C GLY A 106 4.49 -21.31 15.88
N GLU A 107 3.97 -21.25 14.65
CA GLU A 107 3.47 -20.00 14.06
C GLU A 107 2.45 -19.30 14.98
N ASN A 108 2.69 -18.01 15.22
CA ASN A 108 1.85 -17.17 16.07
C ASN A 108 1.57 -15.78 15.46
N TYR A 109 2.01 -15.55 14.22
CA TYR A 109 1.81 -14.30 13.48
C TYR A 109 0.35 -13.81 13.39
N PRO A 110 -0.71 -14.65 13.54
CA PRO A 110 -2.07 -14.14 13.68
C PRO A 110 -2.28 -13.16 14.83
N GLN A 111 -1.53 -13.27 15.91
CA GLN A 111 -1.63 -12.31 17.02
C GLN A 111 -1.26 -10.90 16.55
N LEU A 112 -0.19 -10.77 15.77
CA LEU A 112 0.30 -9.49 15.28
C LEU A 112 -0.70 -8.83 14.31
N TYR A 113 -1.19 -9.55 13.29
CA TYR A 113 -2.07 -8.92 12.31
C TYR A 113 -3.42 -8.52 12.90
N ASN A 114 -3.97 -9.28 13.86
CA ASN A 114 -5.24 -8.91 14.49
C ASN A 114 -5.06 -7.63 15.31
N ASP A 115 -3.96 -7.50 16.05
CA ASP A 115 -3.68 -6.31 16.84
C ASP A 115 -3.38 -5.08 15.97
N ILE A 116 -2.65 -5.23 14.86
CA ILE A 116 -2.42 -4.13 13.91
C ILE A 116 -3.75 -3.63 13.32
N HIS A 117 -4.64 -4.53 12.93
CA HIS A 117 -5.94 -4.16 12.38
C HIS A 117 -6.86 -3.55 13.43
N ALA A 118 -6.82 -4.03 14.67
CA ALA A 118 -7.50 -3.38 15.79
C ALA A 118 -6.98 -1.96 16.02
N ALA A 119 -5.66 -1.76 16.02
CA ALA A 119 -5.06 -0.44 16.17
C ALA A 119 -5.45 0.50 15.01
N TYR A 120 -5.41 0.01 13.76
CA TYR A 120 -5.81 0.79 12.59
C TYR A 120 -7.28 1.23 12.67
N GLN A 121 -8.18 0.29 12.92
CA GLN A 121 -9.61 0.59 12.99
C GLN A 121 -9.94 1.54 14.14
N ASN A 122 -9.28 1.38 15.30
CA ASN A 122 -9.39 2.31 16.42
C ASN A 122 -8.82 3.70 16.09
N ALA A 123 -7.73 3.80 15.32
CA ALA A 123 -7.21 5.07 14.83
C ALA A 123 -8.20 5.76 13.87
N LEU A 124 -8.86 5.01 12.97
CA LEU A 124 -9.91 5.56 12.11
C LEU A 124 -11.13 6.04 12.92
N ARG A 125 -11.55 5.27 13.93
CA ARG A 125 -12.62 5.65 14.87
C ARG A 125 -12.30 6.97 15.59
N TRP A 126 -11.04 7.19 15.92
CA TRP A 126 -10.56 8.46 16.49
C TRP A 126 -10.62 9.60 15.45
N HIS A 127 -9.97 9.44 14.31
CA HIS A 127 -9.83 10.51 13.32
C HIS A 127 -11.16 10.95 12.70
N VAL A 128 -12.04 10.01 12.38
CA VAL A 128 -13.32 10.27 11.74
C VAL A 128 -14.40 10.56 12.78
N GLY A 129 -14.47 9.77 13.86
CA GLY A 129 -15.53 9.84 14.86
C GLY A 129 -15.22 10.69 16.10
N GLY A 130 -13.96 11.09 16.33
CA GLY A 130 -13.54 11.87 17.50
C GLY A 130 -13.57 11.10 18.83
N THR A 131 -13.54 9.77 18.80
CA THR A 131 -13.73 8.93 19.99
C THR A 131 -12.42 8.69 20.76
N ALA A 132 -12.21 9.40 21.87
CA ALA A 132 -10.97 9.34 22.66
C ALA A 132 -10.62 7.92 23.14
N ALA A 133 -11.59 7.14 23.62
CA ALA A 133 -11.36 5.77 24.05
C ALA A 133 -10.82 4.85 22.93
N ASN A 134 -11.17 5.12 21.67
CA ASN A 134 -10.59 4.41 20.53
C ASN A 134 -9.14 4.87 20.26
N ALA A 135 -8.84 6.16 20.42
CA ALA A 135 -7.46 6.66 20.32
C ALA A 135 -6.55 6.03 21.40
N ASP A 136 -7.02 5.98 22.64
CA ASP A 136 -6.33 5.32 23.77
C ASP A 136 -6.07 3.83 23.47
N CYS A 137 -7.05 3.14 22.88
CA CYS A 137 -6.90 1.76 22.46
C CYS A 137 -5.80 1.60 21.40
N ALA A 138 -5.81 2.42 20.34
CA ALA A 138 -4.79 2.37 19.29
C ALA A 138 -3.38 2.60 19.86
N VAL A 139 -3.20 3.61 20.72
CA VAL A 139 -1.91 3.90 21.36
C VAL A 139 -1.49 2.80 22.32
N ARG A 140 -2.41 2.21 23.09
CA ARG A 140 -2.11 1.07 23.96
C ARG A 140 -1.58 -0.12 23.16
N ILE A 141 -2.15 -0.42 22.00
CA ILE A 141 -1.66 -1.49 21.12
C ILE A 141 -0.27 -1.16 20.58
N LEU A 142 -0.08 0.04 20.01
CA LEU A 142 1.20 0.50 19.48
C LEU A 142 2.32 0.44 20.53
N ASN A 143 2.06 0.95 21.73
CA ASN A 143 3.00 0.96 22.84
C ASN A 143 3.32 -0.44 23.37
N ALA A 144 2.32 -1.33 23.45
CA ALA A 144 2.48 -2.68 23.99
C ALA A 144 3.37 -3.55 23.08
N TRP A 145 3.20 -3.44 21.76
CA TRP A 145 4.07 -4.13 20.81
C TRP A 145 5.47 -3.52 20.78
N SER A 146 5.59 -2.18 20.77
CA SER A 146 6.92 -1.53 20.73
C SER A 146 7.77 -1.75 21.98
N SER A 147 7.16 -2.08 23.13
CA SER A 147 7.91 -2.46 24.33
C SER A 147 8.24 -3.95 24.44
N THR A 148 7.66 -4.80 23.58
CA THR A 148 7.70 -6.26 23.77
C THR A 148 8.37 -6.97 22.61
N LEU A 149 8.02 -6.65 21.36
CA LEU A 149 8.49 -7.35 20.19
C LEU A 149 9.97 -7.08 19.94
N THR A 150 10.76 -8.15 19.89
CA THR A 150 12.20 -8.10 19.68
C THR A 150 12.64 -8.89 18.45
N THR A 151 11.84 -9.83 17.95
CA THR A 151 12.24 -10.70 16.84
C THR A 151 11.06 -11.14 15.98
N ILE A 152 11.27 -11.16 14.66
CA ILE A 152 10.44 -11.87 13.68
C ILE A 152 11.29 -13.00 13.10
N THR A 153 10.76 -14.22 13.08
CA THR A 153 11.48 -15.44 12.65
C THR A 153 10.55 -16.45 11.99
N GLY A 154 11.08 -17.62 11.65
CA GLY A 154 10.41 -18.70 10.94
C GLY A 154 11.17 -19.10 9.68
N ASN A 155 10.50 -19.77 8.74
CA ASN A 155 11.07 -20.08 7.43
C ASN A 155 11.12 -18.82 6.53
N ALA A 156 11.13 -18.95 5.20
CA ALA A 156 11.07 -17.80 4.30
C ALA A 156 9.89 -16.84 4.59
N ASP A 157 8.75 -17.34 5.07
CA ASP A 157 7.54 -16.55 5.33
C ASP A 157 7.74 -15.48 6.41
N ARG A 158 8.85 -15.51 7.17
CA ARG A 158 9.25 -14.39 8.05
C ARG A 158 9.38 -13.06 7.30
N PHE A 159 9.78 -13.10 6.01
CA PHE A 159 9.82 -11.91 5.16
C PHE A 159 8.43 -11.39 4.79
N LEU A 160 7.45 -12.28 4.64
CA LEU A 160 6.05 -11.86 4.49
C LEU A 160 5.52 -11.23 5.79
N ALA A 161 5.91 -11.75 6.95
CA ALA A 161 5.55 -11.12 8.23
C ALA A 161 6.18 -9.73 8.37
N ALA A 162 7.48 -9.60 8.12
CA ALA A 162 8.17 -8.30 8.18
C ALA A 162 7.59 -7.30 7.17
N GLY A 163 7.39 -7.72 5.93
CA GLY A 163 6.87 -6.86 4.88
C GLY A 163 5.41 -6.45 5.12
N LEU A 164 4.48 -7.41 5.17
CA LEU A 164 3.05 -7.12 5.24
C LEU A 164 2.70 -6.36 6.51
N TYR A 165 3.20 -6.81 7.66
CA TYR A 165 2.82 -6.20 8.92
C TYR A 165 3.60 -4.92 9.17
N GLY A 166 4.83 -4.80 8.64
CA GLY A 166 5.65 -3.61 8.83
C GLY A 166 5.05 -2.35 8.21
N TRP A 167 4.62 -2.40 6.94
CA TRP A 167 4.00 -1.22 6.32
C TRP A 167 2.66 -0.87 6.95
N GLN A 168 1.86 -1.87 7.31
CA GLN A 168 0.57 -1.67 7.97
C GLN A 168 0.77 -1.01 9.34
N PHE A 169 1.72 -1.49 10.14
CA PHE A 169 1.94 -0.99 11.48
C PHE A 169 2.52 0.43 11.49
N ALA A 170 3.41 0.75 10.55
CA ALA A 170 3.91 2.10 10.33
C ALA A 170 2.78 3.08 9.96
N ASN A 171 1.82 2.66 9.12
CA ASN A 171 0.65 3.47 8.79
C ASN A 171 -0.24 3.76 10.01
N VAL A 172 -0.38 2.80 10.93
CA VAL A 172 -1.13 3.04 12.18
C VAL A 172 -0.39 4.00 13.11
N ALA A 173 0.93 3.82 13.26
CA ALA A 173 1.76 4.72 14.06
C ALA A 173 1.74 6.16 13.52
N GLU A 174 1.74 6.31 12.19
CA GLU A 174 1.63 7.60 11.52
C GLU A 174 0.32 8.32 11.84
N LEU A 175 -0.82 7.60 11.79
CA LEU A 175 -2.11 8.16 12.19
C LEU A 175 -2.11 8.62 13.65
N MET A 176 -1.37 7.95 14.53
CA MET A 176 -1.31 8.31 15.95
C MET A 176 -0.15 9.25 16.30
N ARG A 177 0.61 9.73 15.31
CA ARG A 177 1.72 10.67 15.52
C ARG A 177 1.24 11.91 16.29
N GLY A 178 1.90 12.19 17.42
CA GLY A 178 1.59 13.35 18.27
C GLY A 178 0.43 13.16 19.24
N TYR A 179 -0.26 12.00 19.23
CA TYR A 179 -1.26 11.71 20.25
C TYR A 179 -0.59 11.50 21.62
N ALA A 180 -1.20 12.04 22.68
CA ALA A 180 -0.65 11.99 24.02
C ALA A 180 -0.47 10.54 24.50
N GLY A 181 0.68 10.26 25.11
CA GLY A 181 1.03 8.92 25.61
C GLY A 181 1.55 7.94 24.57
N PHE A 182 1.56 8.29 23.27
CA PHE A 182 2.22 7.44 22.27
C PHE A 182 3.75 7.60 22.33
N ASP A 183 4.44 6.51 22.62
CA ASP A 183 5.91 6.46 22.58
C ASP A 183 6.40 6.21 21.15
N LEU A 184 6.32 7.27 20.34
CA LEU A 184 6.75 7.23 18.94
C LEU A 184 8.23 6.89 18.79
N GLY A 185 9.09 7.35 19.72
CA GLY A 185 10.52 7.08 19.67
C GLY A 185 10.85 5.59 19.81
N ARG A 186 10.23 4.92 20.79
CA ARG A 186 10.35 3.46 20.96
C ARG A 186 9.74 2.72 19.78
N PHE A 187 8.61 3.18 19.27
CA PHE A 187 7.98 2.56 18.11
C PHE A 187 8.88 2.64 16.86
N LYS A 188 9.44 3.81 16.53
CA LYS A 188 10.44 3.98 15.45
C LYS A 188 11.61 3.01 15.64
N THR A 189 12.10 2.87 16.87
CA THR A 189 13.20 1.94 17.20
C THR A 189 12.83 0.48 16.88
N MET A 190 11.63 0.01 17.26
CA MET A 190 11.15 -1.32 16.88
C MET A 190 11.10 -1.50 15.37
N MET A 191 10.56 -0.52 14.64
CA MET A 191 10.47 -0.58 13.17
C MET A 191 11.85 -0.69 12.51
N LEU A 192 12.83 0.08 12.98
CA LEU A 192 14.20 0.09 12.45
C LEU A 192 14.99 -1.18 12.82
N ASN A 193 14.78 -1.76 14.00
CA ASN A 193 15.59 -2.85 14.49
C ASN A 193 14.98 -4.25 14.27
N VAL A 194 13.65 -4.35 14.15
CA VAL A 194 12.95 -5.65 14.00
C VAL A 194 12.45 -5.86 12.57
N PHE A 195 11.85 -4.83 11.96
CA PHE A 195 11.22 -4.97 10.64
C PHE A 195 12.19 -4.67 9.49
N TYR A 196 12.83 -3.50 9.51
CA TYR A 196 13.70 -3.06 8.43
C TYR A 196 14.80 -4.07 8.03
N PRO A 197 15.53 -4.74 8.96
CA PRO A 197 16.63 -5.63 8.58
C PRO A 197 16.16 -6.81 7.72
N LEU A 198 15.02 -7.41 8.04
CA LEU A 198 14.43 -8.49 7.23
C LEU A 198 13.99 -7.99 5.86
N ASN A 199 13.32 -6.83 5.82
CA ASN A 199 12.89 -6.24 4.55
C ASN A 199 14.08 -5.94 3.62
N ASN A 200 15.13 -5.35 4.18
CA ASN A 200 16.34 -5.02 3.45
C ASN A 200 17.07 -6.29 2.99
N GLN A 201 17.19 -7.30 3.86
CA GLN A 201 17.77 -8.61 3.52
C GLN A 201 17.00 -9.25 2.36
N PHE A 202 15.67 -9.17 2.36
CA PHE A 202 14.86 -9.73 1.27
C PHE A 202 15.15 -9.05 -0.06
N LEU A 203 15.12 -7.71 -0.12
CA LEU A 203 15.33 -6.98 -1.38
C LEU A 203 16.76 -7.07 -1.92
N THR A 204 17.76 -7.30 -1.06
CA THR A 204 19.18 -7.34 -1.45
C THR A 204 19.73 -8.74 -1.63
N GLY A 205 19.19 -9.74 -0.93
CA GLY A 205 19.67 -11.12 -0.96
C GLY A 205 18.64 -12.17 -1.39
N HIS A 206 17.35 -11.82 -1.49
CA HIS A 206 16.26 -12.72 -1.92
C HIS A 206 16.28 -14.07 -1.21
N ASN A 207 16.60 -14.08 0.10
CA ASN A 207 16.74 -15.31 0.91
C ASN A 207 17.63 -16.37 0.23
N ASP A 208 18.75 -15.94 -0.35
CA ASP A 208 19.77 -16.76 -1.02
C ASP A 208 19.22 -17.58 -2.20
N ALA A 209 18.07 -17.18 -2.74
CA ALA A 209 17.47 -17.76 -3.93
C ALA A 209 17.76 -16.91 -5.16
N CYS A 210 17.50 -17.45 -6.35
CA CYS A 210 17.56 -16.64 -7.55
C CYS A 210 16.55 -15.49 -7.48
N VAL A 211 16.90 -14.35 -8.09
CA VAL A 211 16.14 -13.09 -7.94
C VAL A 211 14.67 -13.19 -8.39
N THR A 212 14.34 -14.13 -9.29
CA THR A 212 12.97 -14.36 -9.78
C THR A 212 12.21 -15.47 -9.04
N ASN A 213 12.82 -16.10 -8.03
CA ASN A 213 12.24 -17.23 -7.31
C ASN A 213 10.93 -16.86 -6.61
N TYR A 214 10.93 -15.70 -5.95
CA TYR A 214 9.80 -15.22 -5.18
C TYR A 214 8.83 -14.42 -6.07
N TRP A 215 7.55 -14.55 -5.79
CA TRP A 215 6.48 -13.85 -6.51
C TRP A 215 6.45 -12.35 -6.17
N ALA A 216 5.86 -11.54 -7.04
CA ALA A 216 5.79 -10.09 -6.90
C ALA A 216 5.32 -9.63 -5.50
N ASN A 217 4.33 -10.30 -4.89
CA ASN A 217 3.83 -9.93 -3.56
C ASN A 217 4.90 -9.90 -2.45
N TRP A 218 5.97 -10.68 -2.58
CA TRP A 218 7.06 -10.74 -1.60
C TRP A 218 7.88 -9.47 -1.67
N ASP A 219 8.38 -9.11 -2.85
CA ASP A 219 9.09 -7.85 -3.07
C ASP A 219 8.22 -6.65 -2.69
N LEU A 220 6.94 -6.65 -3.09
CA LEU A 220 6.03 -5.53 -2.84
C LEU A 220 5.80 -5.26 -1.36
N CYS A 221 5.58 -6.29 -0.53
CA CYS A 221 5.38 -6.04 0.90
C CYS A 221 6.64 -5.55 1.61
N ASN A 222 7.81 -6.10 1.28
CA ASN A 222 9.08 -5.70 1.87
C ASN A 222 9.45 -4.27 1.44
N MET A 223 9.24 -3.94 0.16
CA MET A 223 9.42 -2.59 -0.39
C MET A 223 8.46 -1.57 0.23
N ALA A 224 7.17 -1.90 0.35
CA ALA A 224 6.19 -1.04 1.01
C ALA A 224 6.55 -0.81 2.48
N SER A 225 7.07 -1.83 3.18
CA SER A 225 7.51 -1.67 4.57
C SER A 225 8.72 -0.76 4.67
N ILE A 226 9.70 -0.87 3.77
CA ILE A 226 10.87 0.03 3.76
C ILE A 226 10.42 1.47 3.51
N MET A 227 9.55 1.72 2.53
CA MET A 227 9.00 3.06 2.27
C MET A 227 8.27 3.63 3.50
N ALA A 228 7.37 2.86 4.10
CA ALA A 228 6.61 3.28 5.27
C ALA A 228 7.52 3.55 6.48
N ILE A 229 8.58 2.76 6.67
CA ILE A 229 9.60 3.00 7.71
C ILE A 229 10.38 4.28 7.42
N GLY A 230 10.76 4.51 6.15
CA GLY A 230 11.41 5.73 5.69
C GLY A 230 10.59 6.98 6.03
N ILE A 231 9.31 6.99 5.65
CA ILE A 231 8.38 8.08 5.99
C ILE A 231 8.24 8.21 7.51
N LEU A 232 7.97 7.12 8.24
CA LEU A 232 7.77 7.19 9.69
C LEU A 232 8.97 7.81 10.40
N CYS A 233 10.18 7.40 10.00
CA CYS A 233 11.43 7.75 10.66
C CYS A 233 12.08 9.03 10.11
N ASP A 234 11.46 9.70 9.14
CA ASP A 234 12.05 10.85 8.46
C ASP A 234 13.39 10.49 7.76
N ASP A 235 13.48 9.28 7.20
CA ASP A 235 14.68 8.68 6.63
C ASP A 235 14.59 8.59 5.10
N GLY A 236 15.17 9.59 4.43
CA GLY A 236 15.22 9.72 2.98
C GLY A 236 15.90 8.53 2.29
N ALA A 237 16.95 7.97 2.87
CA ALA A 237 17.69 6.88 2.24
C ALA A 237 16.85 5.59 2.14
N LYS A 238 16.03 5.31 3.15
CA LYS A 238 15.09 4.17 3.11
C LYS A 238 13.93 4.43 2.14
N TYR A 239 13.43 5.66 2.07
CA TYR A 239 12.43 6.03 1.07
C TYR A 239 12.98 5.83 -0.36
N ASP A 240 14.17 6.39 -0.63
CA ASP A 240 14.87 6.26 -1.90
C ASP A 240 15.14 4.79 -2.26
N GLN A 241 15.52 3.96 -1.28
CA GLN A 241 15.69 2.53 -1.49
C GLN A 241 14.42 1.88 -2.06
N ALA A 242 13.24 2.24 -1.54
CA ALA A 242 11.98 1.67 -2.01
C ALA A 242 11.60 2.20 -3.41
N VAL A 243 11.76 3.51 -3.65
CA VAL A 243 11.49 4.12 -4.96
C VAL A 243 12.43 3.55 -6.03
N ASP A 244 13.73 3.47 -5.74
CA ASP A 244 14.71 2.88 -6.63
C ASP A 244 14.40 1.41 -6.91
N TYR A 245 14.01 0.62 -5.91
CA TYR A 245 13.64 -0.77 -6.14
C TYR A 245 12.39 -0.91 -7.04
N PHE A 246 11.38 -0.04 -6.87
CA PHE A 246 10.20 -0.02 -7.75
C PHE A 246 10.59 0.20 -9.22
N VAL A 247 11.57 1.07 -9.49
CA VAL A 247 12.03 1.45 -10.82
C VAL A 247 13.05 0.46 -11.39
N ASN A 248 14.06 0.10 -10.61
CA ASN A 248 15.32 -0.54 -11.00
C ASN A 248 15.60 -1.86 -10.28
N GLY A 249 14.73 -2.31 -9.38
CA GLY A 249 14.90 -3.53 -8.59
C GLY A 249 15.08 -4.80 -9.43
N GLY A 250 15.79 -5.77 -8.85
CA GLY A 250 16.09 -7.04 -9.52
C GLY A 250 14.92 -8.04 -9.53
N GLY A 251 14.09 -8.02 -8.49
CA GLY A 251 13.04 -9.02 -8.26
C GLY A 251 11.68 -8.67 -8.87
N ASN A 252 10.70 -9.54 -8.61
CA ASN A 252 9.42 -9.51 -9.31
C ASN A 252 8.48 -8.37 -8.87
N GLY A 253 8.84 -7.61 -7.82
CA GLY A 253 8.11 -6.40 -7.40
C GLY A 253 8.51 -5.13 -8.16
N GLN A 254 9.62 -5.14 -8.90
CA GLN A 254 9.98 -4.04 -9.81
C GLN A 254 8.90 -3.91 -10.89
N ILE A 255 8.47 -2.69 -11.21
CA ILE A 255 7.23 -2.46 -11.97
C ILE A 255 7.17 -3.11 -13.36
N ARG A 256 8.29 -3.21 -14.07
CA ARG A 256 8.34 -3.88 -15.40
C ARG A 256 8.36 -5.40 -15.29
N ARG A 257 8.82 -5.97 -14.17
CA ARG A 257 8.79 -7.40 -13.86
C ARG A 257 7.46 -7.82 -13.24
N ALA A 258 6.84 -6.95 -12.44
CA ALA A 258 5.50 -7.12 -11.89
C ALA A 258 4.42 -7.11 -12.98
N VAL A 259 4.66 -6.37 -14.07
CA VAL A 259 3.78 -6.30 -15.25
C VAL A 259 4.61 -6.60 -16.51
N PRO A 260 5.00 -7.85 -16.79
CA PRO A 260 5.98 -8.18 -17.83
C PRO A 260 5.48 -7.93 -19.26
N PHE A 261 4.18 -8.02 -19.49
CA PHE A 261 3.59 -7.92 -20.83
C PHE A 261 2.50 -6.86 -20.89
N LEU A 262 2.49 -6.06 -21.95
CA LEU A 262 1.46 -5.07 -22.24
C LEU A 262 0.69 -5.48 -23.50
N TYR A 263 -0.62 -5.27 -23.47
CA TYR A 263 -1.54 -5.58 -24.55
C TYR A 263 -2.31 -4.31 -24.94
N PRO A 264 -1.90 -3.61 -26.01
CA PRO A 264 -2.59 -2.42 -26.44
C PRO A 264 -3.94 -2.75 -27.10
N GLY A 265 -4.94 -1.89 -26.90
CA GLY A 265 -6.21 -1.92 -27.65
C GLY A 265 -7.13 -3.13 -27.42
N VAL A 266 -6.99 -3.86 -26.31
CA VAL A 266 -7.87 -4.98 -25.96
C VAL A 266 -9.26 -4.44 -25.61
N GLU A 267 -10.20 -4.56 -26.54
CA GLU A 267 -11.56 -3.98 -26.42
C GLU A 267 -11.52 -2.47 -26.09
N GLY A 268 -10.55 -1.74 -26.67
CA GLY A 268 -10.38 -0.30 -26.46
C GLY A 268 -9.55 0.09 -25.23
N TYR A 269 -8.98 -0.88 -24.50
CA TYR A 269 -8.14 -0.62 -23.33
C TYR A 269 -6.73 -1.19 -23.49
N ASP A 270 -5.73 -0.42 -23.04
CA ASP A 270 -4.39 -0.96 -22.81
C ASP A 270 -4.39 -1.77 -21.50
N LEU A 271 -4.02 -3.03 -21.59
CA LEU A 271 -3.97 -3.94 -20.45
C LEU A 271 -2.54 -4.40 -20.18
N GLY A 272 -2.26 -4.87 -18.96
CA GLY A 272 -0.96 -5.42 -18.57
C GLY A 272 -1.10 -6.74 -17.84
N GLN A 273 -0.42 -7.79 -18.30
CA GLN A 273 -0.40 -9.06 -17.58
C GLN A 273 0.28 -8.87 -16.22
N TRP A 274 -0.39 -9.22 -15.13
CA TRP A 274 0.26 -9.25 -13.82
C TRP A 274 1.10 -10.53 -13.67
N GLN A 275 2.26 -10.41 -13.06
CA GLN A 275 3.25 -11.47 -12.90
C GLN A 275 2.65 -12.76 -12.29
N GLU A 276 1.74 -12.63 -11.33
CA GLU A 276 1.11 -13.76 -10.65
C GLU A 276 -0.15 -14.31 -11.35
N SER A 277 -0.57 -13.76 -12.50
CA SER A 277 -1.83 -14.15 -13.15
C SER A 277 -1.90 -15.62 -13.57
N GLY A 278 -0.75 -16.25 -13.87
CA GLY A 278 -0.68 -17.68 -14.17
C GLY A 278 -0.69 -18.60 -12.94
N ARG A 279 -0.48 -18.04 -11.73
CA ARG A 279 -0.44 -18.77 -10.45
C ARG A 279 -1.86 -18.97 -9.91
N ASP A 280 -2.47 -17.87 -9.47
CA ASP A 280 -3.85 -17.80 -9.00
C ASP A 280 -4.31 -16.34 -8.90
N GLN A 281 -5.62 -16.14 -8.87
CA GLN A 281 -6.20 -14.80 -8.79
C GLN A 281 -6.16 -14.19 -7.40
N GLY A 282 -6.03 -15.01 -6.35
CA GLY A 282 -5.97 -14.52 -4.99
C GLY A 282 -4.73 -13.68 -4.72
N HIS A 283 -3.58 -14.11 -5.23
CA HIS A 283 -2.34 -13.35 -5.17
C HIS A 283 -2.25 -12.27 -6.24
N THR A 284 -2.88 -12.49 -7.39
CA THR A 284 -2.99 -11.45 -8.43
C THR A 284 -3.72 -10.21 -7.90
N ILE A 285 -4.85 -10.39 -7.20
CA ILE A 285 -5.61 -9.30 -6.59
C ILE A 285 -4.87 -8.72 -5.38
N MET A 286 -4.18 -9.55 -4.58
CA MET A 286 -3.33 -9.08 -3.48
C MET A 286 -2.26 -8.10 -3.97
N GLY A 287 -1.61 -8.40 -5.10
CA GLY A 287 -0.60 -7.55 -5.73
C GLY A 287 -1.12 -6.16 -6.10
N MET A 288 -2.38 -6.05 -6.52
CA MET A 288 -3.02 -4.75 -6.80
C MET A 288 -3.07 -3.87 -5.55
N GLY A 289 -3.45 -4.46 -4.41
CA GLY A 289 -3.48 -3.72 -3.15
C GLY A 289 -2.08 -3.30 -2.70
N GLN A 290 -1.08 -4.18 -2.81
CA GLN A 290 0.26 -3.89 -2.30
C GLN A 290 1.00 -2.86 -3.15
N MET A 291 0.89 -2.98 -4.48
CA MET A 291 1.42 -1.98 -5.40
C MET A 291 0.68 -0.65 -5.24
N GLY A 292 -0.65 -0.69 -5.07
CA GLY A 292 -1.43 0.51 -4.80
C GLY A 292 -1.04 1.20 -3.49
N ALA A 293 -0.77 0.44 -2.42
CA ALA A 293 -0.34 1.00 -1.15
C ALA A 293 1.02 1.72 -1.26
N LEU A 294 1.96 1.12 -2.00
CA LEU A 294 3.23 1.76 -2.31
C LEU A 294 3.04 3.06 -3.09
N CYS A 295 2.27 3.02 -4.18
CA CYS A 295 2.02 4.19 -5.00
C CYS A 295 1.26 5.29 -4.24
N GLU A 296 0.33 4.95 -3.36
CA GLU A 296 -0.42 5.93 -2.56
C GLU A 296 0.46 6.59 -1.49
N MET A 297 1.34 5.82 -0.83
CA MET A 297 2.33 6.39 0.09
C MET A 297 3.28 7.35 -0.63
N ALA A 298 3.80 6.97 -1.80
CA ALA A 298 4.65 7.84 -2.60
C ALA A 298 3.91 9.11 -3.07
N TRP A 299 2.65 8.95 -3.53
CA TRP A 299 1.82 10.07 -3.96
C TRP A 299 1.62 11.10 -2.84
N ASN A 300 1.36 10.64 -1.61
CA ASN A 300 1.17 11.53 -0.46
C ASN A 300 2.49 12.19 0.00
N GLN A 301 3.64 11.76 -0.51
CA GLN A 301 4.94 12.43 -0.35
C GLN A 301 5.33 13.29 -1.55
N GLY A 302 4.56 13.28 -2.64
CA GLY A 302 4.76 14.11 -3.82
C GLY A 302 5.24 13.38 -5.08
N ASP A 303 5.50 12.07 -5.00
CA ASP A 303 6.01 11.27 -6.12
C ASP A 303 4.89 10.51 -6.86
N ASP A 304 4.86 10.60 -8.20
CA ASP A 304 3.85 9.90 -9.01
C ASP A 304 4.35 8.54 -9.54
N LEU A 305 4.32 7.54 -8.67
CA LEU A 305 4.55 6.14 -9.08
C LEU A 305 3.37 5.53 -9.84
N TYR A 306 2.15 6.07 -9.67
CA TYR A 306 0.96 5.59 -10.37
C TYR A 306 1.04 5.82 -11.90
N SER A 307 1.67 6.92 -12.32
CA SER A 307 1.86 7.27 -13.73
C SER A 307 3.12 6.70 -14.37
N TYR A 308 4.02 6.09 -13.57
CA TYR A 308 5.30 5.58 -14.06
C TYR A 308 5.16 4.58 -15.22
N ASP A 309 6.11 4.63 -16.15
CA ASP A 309 6.20 3.78 -17.36
C ASP A 309 4.91 3.76 -18.18
N GLY A 310 4.29 4.94 -18.37
CA GLY A 310 3.06 5.09 -19.14
C GLY A 310 1.87 4.43 -18.44
N ARG A 311 1.75 4.64 -17.11
CA ARG A 311 0.71 4.07 -16.23
C ARG A 311 0.68 2.54 -16.30
N ARG A 312 1.86 1.90 -16.29
CA ARG A 312 1.99 0.44 -16.35
C ARG A 312 1.17 -0.26 -15.26
N PHE A 313 1.11 0.32 -14.07
CA PHE A 313 0.30 -0.23 -12.98
C PHE A 313 -1.21 -0.13 -13.25
N MET A 314 -1.71 0.97 -13.82
CA MET A 314 -3.12 1.11 -14.19
C MET A 314 -3.54 0.03 -15.20
N LYS A 315 -2.68 -0.23 -16.21
CA LYS A 315 -2.91 -1.26 -17.23
C LYS A 315 -3.03 -2.65 -16.60
N ALA A 316 -2.19 -2.94 -15.59
CA ALA A 316 -2.31 -4.17 -14.82
C ALA A 316 -3.58 -4.23 -13.96
N ALA A 317 -3.93 -3.14 -13.27
CA ALA A 317 -5.15 -3.09 -12.47
C ALA A 317 -6.41 -3.28 -13.32
N GLN A 318 -6.48 -2.68 -14.51
CA GLN A 318 -7.55 -2.92 -15.48
C GLN A 318 -7.58 -4.38 -15.96
N TYR A 319 -6.43 -4.99 -16.24
CA TYR A 319 -6.32 -6.40 -16.65
C TYR A 319 -6.86 -7.34 -15.57
N VAL A 320 -6.38 -7.17 -14.33
CA VAL A 320 -6.76 -8.01 -13.20
C VAL A 320 -8.24 -7.85 -12.86
N ALA A 321 -8.74 -6.60 -12.86
CA ALA A 321 -10.15 -6.32 -12.65
C ALA A 321 -11.02 -6.97 -13.74
N LYS A 322 -10.67 -6.78 -15.03
CA LYS A 322 -11.40 -7.37 -16.16
C LYS A 322 -11.51 -8.89 -16.01
N TYR A 323 -10.40 -9.57 -15.70
CA TYR A 323 -10.42 -11.02 -15.56
C TYR A 323 -11.27 -11.49 -14.37
N ASN A 324 -11.20 -10.80 -13.23
CA ASN A 324 -11.94 -11.14 -12.02
C ASN A 324 -13.42 -10.71 -12.06
N LEU A 325 -13.82 -9.87 -13.01
CA LEU A 325 -15.20 -9.62 -13.40
C LEU A 325 -15.76 -10.67 -14.39
N ASN A 326 -15.13 -11.86 -14.44
CA ASN A 326 -15.48 -12.98 -15.32
C ASN A 326 -15.33 -12.72 -16.83
N MET A 327 -14.59 -11.69 -17.24
CA MET A 327 -14.28 -11.44 -18.66
C MET A 327 -12.93 -12.04 -19.07
N ASN A 328 -12.70 -12.20 -20.38
CA ASN A 328 -11.44 -12.76 -20.88
C ASN A 328 -10.35 -11.71 -21.02
N VAL A 329 -9.10 -12.14 -20.86
CA VAL A 329 -7.90 -11.33 -21.08
C VAL A 329 -6.87 -12.16 -21.85
N PRO A 330 -6.02 -11.54 -22.69
CA PRO A 330 -4.91 -12.23 -23.31
C PRO A 330 -3.91 -12.72 -22.26
N PHE A 331 -3.15 -13.77 -22.57
CA PHE A 331 -2.09 -14.25 -21.71
C PHE A 331 -0.88 -14.67 -22.55
N THR A 332 0.29 -14.13 -22.22
CA THR A 332 1.58 -14.52 -22.79
C THR A 332 2.28 -15.42 -21.80
N THR A 333 2.83 -16.54 -22.28
CA THR A 333 3.60 -17.49 -21.46
C THR A 333 4.59 -16.74 -20.58
N TYR A 334 4.39 -16.85 -19.27
CA TYR A 334 5.24 -16.24 -18.27
C TYR A 334 6.27 -17.26 -17.81
N THR A 335 7.55 -16.89 -17.83
CA THR A 335 8.67 -17.75 -17.47
C THR A 335 9.49 -17.12 -16.36
N TRP A 336 9.92 -17.91 -15.38
CA TRP A 336 10.77 -17.44 -14.27
C TRP A 336 11.80 -18.51 -13.88
N GLY A 337 12.85 -18.10 -13.18
CA GLY A 337 13.76 -19.02 -12.50
C GLY A 337 13.28 -19.31 -11.07
N SER A 338 13.38 -20.57 -10.65
CA SER A 338 12.96 -21.06 -9.32
C SER A 338 14.13 -21.69 -8.55
N GLY A 339 14.05 -21.62 -7.22
CA GLY A 339 15.06 -22.13 -6.29
C GLY A 339 16.37 -21.32 -6.32
N GLN A 340 17.45 -21.93 -5.85
CA GLN A 340 18.78 -21.30 -5.85
C GLN A 340 19.46 -21.39 -7.23
N ASN A 341 19.14 -22.42 -8.02
CA ASN A 341 19.79 -22.70 -9.29
C ASN A 341 19.09 -22.06 -10.51
N CYS A 342 18.14 -21.14 -10.29
CA CYS A 342 17.36 -20.49 -11.34
C CYS A 342 16.65 -21.49 -12.29
N SER A 343 16.18 -22.64 -11.79
CA SER A 343 15.55 -23.66 -12.63
C SER A 343 14.33 -23.06 -13.34
N GLN A 344 14.31 -23.12 -14.67
CA GLN A 344 13.29 -22.46 -15.46
C GLN A 344 11.92 -23.12 -15.24
N GLN A 345 10.91 -22.30 -14.99
CA GLN A 345 9.51 -22.69 -14.82
C GLN A 345 8.65 -21.78 -15.70
N SER A 346 7.44 -22.23 -16.05
CA SER A 346 6.53 -21.44 -16.89
C SER A 346 5.06 -21.65 -16.56
N HIS A 347 4.28 -20.59 -16.68
CA HIS A 347 2.83 -20.64 -16.79
C HIS A 347 2.46 -20.32 -18.23
N THR A 348 1.68 -21.18 -18.88
CA THR A 348 1.28 -21.04 -20.30
C THR A 348 -0.14 -20.51 -20.46
N ALA A 349 -0.90 -20.40 -19.38
CA ALA A 349 -2.25 -19.87 -19.36
C ALA A 349 -2.50 -19.07 -18.08
N ILE A 350 -3.50 -18.18 -18.14
CA ILE A 350 -4.04 -17.51 -16.95
C ILE A 350 -4.76 -18.52 -16.05
N SER A 351 -4.54 -18.45 -14.74
CA SER A 351 -5.15 -19.36 -13.78
C SER A 351 -6.54 -18.91 -13.38
N SER A 352 -7.50 -19.84 -13.39
CA SER A 352 -8.86 -19.64 -12.88
C SER A 352 -8.99 -19.87 -11.36
N ILE A 353 -7.91 -20.31 -10.70
CA ILE A 353 -7.91 -20.55 -9.25
C ILE A 353 -8.20 -19.22 -8.54
N SER A 354 -9.18 -19.25 -7.62
CA SER A 354 -9.64 -18.10 -6.85
C SER A 354 -10.19 -16.92 -7.69
N ARG A 355 -10.59 -17.16 -8.94
CA ARG A 355 -11.15 -16.11 -9.82
C ARG A 355 -12.40 -15.49 -9.20
N GLY A 356 -12.44 -14.16 -9.17
CA GLY A 356 -13.52 -13.40 -8.54
C GLY A 356 -13.40 -13.29 -7.02
N GLN A 357 -12.26 -13.66 -6.42
CA GLN A 357 -12.03 -13.45 -5.00
C GLN A 357 -12.21 -11.96 -4.63
N VAL A 358 -12.91 -11.73 -3.52
CA VAL A 358 -13.15 -10.38 -2.99
C VAL A 358 -12.03 -9.98 -2.04
N ARG A 359 -11.47 -8.78 -2.24
CA ARG A 359 -10.48 -8.14 -1.36
C ARG A 359 -10.68 -6.61 -1.35
N PRO A 360 -10.33 -5.90 -0.26
CA PRO A 360 -10.55 -4.45 -0.13
C PRO A 360 -9.37 -3.66 -0.72
N VAL A 361 -9.21 -3.72 -2.04
CA VAL A 361 -8.07 -3.12 -2.76
C VAL A 361 -8.50 -2.13 -3.85
N TRP A 362 -9.77 -2.13 -4.21
CA TRP A 362 -10.24 -1.51 -5.44
C TRP A 362 -10.64 -0.05 -5.24
N ALA A 363 -11.13 0.33 -4.05
CA ALA A 363 -11.49 1.72 -3.79
C ALA A 363 -10.29 2.66 -3.88
N MET A 364 -9.14 2.28 -3.35
CA MET A 364 -7.90 3.08 -3.45
C MET A 364 -7.54 3.35 -4.92
N LEU A 365 -7.59 2.31 -5.76
CA LEU A 365 -7.25 2.43 -7.18
C LEU A 365 -8.30 3.23 -7.95
N HIS A 366 -9.59 2.98 -7.73
CA HIS A 366 -10.67 3.70 -8.40
C HIS A 366 -10.66 5.20 -8.06
N TYR A 367 -10.55 5.52 -6.77
CA TYR A 367 -10.56 6.92 -6.35
C TYR A 367 -9.27 7.65 -6.72
N HIS A 368 -8.18 6.94 -6.96
CA HIS A 368 -7.00 7.51 -7.61
C HIS A 368 -7.25 7.74 -9.11
N TYR A 369 -7.41 6.68 -9.91
CA TYR A 369 -7.45 6.80 -11.37
C TYR A 369 -8.73 7.49 -11.89
N GLY A 370 -9.90 7.00 -11.50
CA GLY A 370 -11.19 7.50 -11.99
C GLY A 370 -11.63 8.83 -11.38
N ARG A 371 -11.18 9.15 -10.16
CA ARG A 371 -11.70 10.32 -9.40
C ARG A 371 -10.67 11.41 -9.10
N ARG A 372 -9.39 11.07 -8.90
CA ARG A 372 -8.30 12.05 -8.75
C ARG A 372 -7.79 12.49 -10.13
N LEU A 373 -7.54 11.54 -11.02
CA LEU A 373 -6.97 11.80 -12.35
C LEU A 373 -8.03 11.88 -13.47
N LEU A 374 -9.28 11.53 -13.19
CA LEU A 374 -10.39 11.52 -14.16
C LEU A 374 -10.10 10.66 -15.40
N LEU A 375 -9.35 9.56 -15.24
CA LEU A 375 -9.08 8.61 -16.30
C LEU A 375 -10.23 7.60 -16.43
N ASP A 376 -10.40 7.03 -17.63
CA ASP A 376 -11.31 5.91 -17.82
C ASP A 376 -10.73 4.62 -17.21
N ASP A 377 -11.20 4.31 -16.00
CA ASP A 377 -10.82 3.14 -15.22
C ASP A 377 -11.93 2.08 -15.16
N LYS A 378 -12.73 1.96 -16.23
CA LYS A 378 -13.93 1.11 -16.33
C LYS A 378 -13.93 -0.17 -15.51
N TYR A 379 -12.95 -1.06 -15.68
CA TYR A 379 -12.94 -2.36 -14.99
C TYR A 379 -12.57 -2.23 -13.52
N ILE A 380 -11.62 -1.34 -13.19
CA ILE A 380 -11.31 -0.98 -11.79
C ILE A 380 -12.56 -0.42 -11.10
N ALA A 381 -13.29 0.48 -11.74
CA ALA A 381 -14.54 1.05 -11.21
C ALA A 381 -15.61 -0.03 -11.01
N GLN A 382 -15.86 -0.87 -12.02
CA GLN A 382 -16.81 -1.98 -11.91
C GLN A 382 -16.47 -2.93 -10.75
N MET A 383 -15.19 -3.25 -10.59
CA MET A 383 -14.73 -4.10 -9.50
C MET A 383 -14.81 -3.39 -8.14
N CYS A 384 -14.51 -2.09 -8.07
CA CYS A 384 -14.70 -1.29 -6.86
C CYS A 384 -16.16 -1.31 -6.39
N PHE A 385 -17.11 -1.08 -7.30
CA PHE A 385 -18.53 -1.05 -6.93
C PHE A 385 -19.12 -2.44 -6.68
N SER A 386 -18.55 -3.52 -7.21
CA SER A 386 -18.99 -4.89 -6.90
C SER A 386 -18.63 -5.34 -5.48
N VAL A 387 -17.61 -4.71 -4.87
CA VAL A 387 -17.14 -5.04 -3.51
C VAL A 387 -17.52 -4.00 -2.45
N ALA A 388 -18.05 -2.84 -2.85
CA ALA A 388 -18.35 -1.73 -1.96
C ALA A 388 -19.56 -2.00 -1.04
N PRO A 389 -19.58 -1.45 0.19
CA PRO A 389 -18.48 -0.74 0.84
C PRO A 389 -17.36 -1.69 1.29
N GLU A 390 -16.12 -1.32 1.02
CA GLU A 390 -14.95 -2.08 1.45
C GLU A 390 -14.78 -2.00 2.98
N GLY A 391 -14.68 -3.17 3.61
CA GLY A 391 -14.30 -3.33 5.01
C GLY A 391 -12.81 -3.62 5.17
N GLY A 392 -12.44 -4.27 6.27
CA GLY A 392 -11.06 -4.65 6.59
C GLY A 392 -11.04 -5.64 7.76
N GLY A 393 -9.86 -6.03 8.25
CA GLY A 393 -9.68 -6.87 9.43
C GLY A 393 -10.68 -8.03 9.58
N GLY A 394 -10.44 -9.14 8.87
CA GLY A 394 -11.25 -10.35 9.00
C GLY A 394 -12.51 -10.41 8.12
N ASP A 395 -12.96 -9.28 7.56
CA ASP A 395 -14.14 -9.21 6.68
C ASP A 395 -14.04 -10.06 5.40
N TYR A 396 -12.82 -10.46 5.03
CA TYR A 396 -12.52 -11.22 3.80
C TYR A 396 -11.80 -12.55 4.09
N GLY A 397 -11.94 -13.06 5.32
CA GLY A 397 -11.36 -14.31 5.77
C GLY A 397 -10.59 -14.17 7.09
N THR A 398 -10.49 -15.26 7.85
CA THR A 398 -9.87 -15.27 9.19
C THR A 398 -8.36 -15.56 9.17
N THR A 399 -7.83 -16.01 8.04
CA THR A 399 -6.40 -16.30 7.83
C THR A 399 -5.69 -15.07 7.26
N SER A 400 -4.36 -15.13 7.08
CA SER A 400 -3.53 -14.00 6.57
C SER A 400 -4.16 -13.28 5.37
N GLY A 401 -4.81 -14.02 4.46
CA GLY A 401 -5.46 -13.47 3.26
C GLY A 401 -6.41 -12.30 3.54
N GLY A 402 -7.19 -12.40 4.63
CA GLY A 402 -8.13 -11.35 5.05
C GLY A 402 -7.48 -10.17 5.78
N PHE A 403 -6.16 -10.20 5.96
CA PHE A 403 -5.36 -9.22 6.69
C PHE A 403 -4.14 -8.71 5.89
N ASP A 404 -3.96 -9.17 4.64
CA ASP A 404 -2.88 -8.69 3.76
C ASP A 404 -3.04 -7.20 3.40
N GLN A 405 -4.22 -6.61 3.66
CA GLN A 405 -4.56 -5.21 3.41
C GLN A 405 -5.39 -4.62 4.54
N LEU A 406 -5.11 -3.35 4.92
CA LEU A 406 -5.83 -2.65 6.00
C LEU A 406 -7.32 -2.43 5.69
N GLY A 407 -7.66 -2.22 4.41
CA GLY A 407 -9.03 -2.03 3.95
C GLY A 407 -9.65 -0.68 4.32
N PHE A 408 -10.98 -0.65 4.39
CA PHE A 408 -11.81 0.55 4.59
C PHE A 408 -11.62 1.62 3.52
N GLY A 409 -11.34 1.19 2.29
CA GLY A 409 -11.04 2.10 1.19
C GLY A 409 -12.23 2.97 0.77
N THR A 410 -13.46 2.45 0.86
CA THR A 410 -14.68 3.25 0.62
C THR A 410 -14.82 4.42 1.60
N LEU A 411 -14.39 4.25 2.86
CA LEU A 411 -14.43 5.30 3.87
C LEU A 411 -13.32 6.35 3.61
N MET A 412 -12.11 5.90 3.31
CA MET A 412 -10.93 6.78 3.35
C MET A 412 -10.57 7.41 2.00
N TYR A 413 -10.81 6.70 0.89
CA TYR A 413 -10.38 7.18 -0.43
C TYR A 413 -11.49 7.86 -1.22
N ALA A 414 -12.77 7.71 -0.86
CA ALA A 414 -13.88 8.32 -1.60
C ALA A 414 -13.69 9.82 -1.82
N LYS A 415 -14.07 10.34 -3.00
CA LYS A 415 -13.86 11.74 -3.44
C LYS A 415 -15.12 12.36 -4.04
#